data_AF-A0A0W0ZB92-F1
#
_entry.id   AF-A0A0W0ZB92-F1
#
_cell.length_a   1.000
_cell.length_b   1.000
_cell.length_c   1.000
_cell.angle_alpha   90.00
_cell.angle_beta   90.00
_cell.angle_gamma   90.00
#
_symmetry.space_group_name_H-M   'P 1'
#
loop_
_entity.id
_entity.type
_entity.pdbx_description
1 polymer ?
#
loop_
_entity_poly.entity_id
_entity_poly.type
_entity_poly.pdbx_seq_one_letter_code
_entity_poly.pdbx_strand_id
1 'polypeptide(L)'
;MTHLEFCHWLDGYFTLSSKPQLTVEQLTIIHNHLKLAETVSGSASGFLLQLKQHLNHLDVTSSDDLETLIALVTKSINCNMDSLR
;
A
#
# COMPACT_ATOMS: atom_id res chain seq x y z
N MET A 1 9.20 11.02 -7.57
CA MET A 1 7.91 10.34 -7.42
C MET A 1 7.04 11.17 -6.50
N THR A 2 6.01 11.82 -7.03
CA THR A 2 4.98 12.50 -6.26
C THR A 2 3.96 11.49 -5.74
N HIS A 3 3.10 11.90 -4.80
CA HIS A 3 1.98 11.07 -4.34
C HIS A 3 1.02 10.66 -5.46
N LEU A 4 0.80 11.54 -6.44
CA LEU A 4 -0.03 11.23 -7.60
C LEU A 4 0.63 10.15 -8.47
N GLU A 5 1.94 10.26 -8.72
CA GLU A 5 2.70 9.25 -9.45
C GLU A 5 2.70 7.90 -8.73
N PHE A 6 2.76 7.90 -7.39
CA PHE A 6 2.61 6.68 -6.59
C PHE A 6 1.24 6.04 -6.75
N CYS A 7 0.14 6.82 -6.69
CA CYS A 7 -1.21 6.29 -6.89
C CYS A 7 -1.38 5.67 -8.29
N HIS A 8 -0.84 6.31 -9.34
CA HIS A 8 -0.86 5.74 -10.69
C HIS A 8 -0.02 4.47 -10.81
N TRP A 9 1.16 4.43 -10.18
CA TRP A 9 1.96 3.22 -10.09
C TRP A 9 1.19 2.09 -9.38
N LEU A 10 0.50 2.41 -8.27
CA LEU A 10 -0.30 1.45 -7.51
C LEU A 10 -1.48 0.91 -8.34
N ASP A 11 -2.18 1.76 -9.09
CA ASP A 11 -3.25 1.33 -10.03
C ASP A 11 -2.71 0.37 -11.10
N GLY A 12 -1.56 0.71 -11.70
CA GLY A 12 -0.87 -0.12 -12.67
C GLY A 12 -0.42 -1.47 -12.09
N TYR A 13 0.04 -1.45 -10.84
CA TYR A 13 0.49 -2.64 -10.13
C TYR A 13 -0.67 -3.63 -9.88
N PHE A 14 -1.83 -3.11 -9.48
CA PHE A 14 -3.02 -3.92 -9.21
C PHE A 14 -3.78 -4.35 -10.46
N THR A 15 -3.76 -3.57 -11.55
CA THR A 15 -4.34 -4.00 -12.84
C THR A 15 -3.65 -5.23 -13.42
N LEU A 16 -2.37 -5.44 -13.12
CA LEU A 16 -1.61 -6.61 -13.56
C LEU A 16 -1.69 -7.80 -12.60
N SER A 17 -2.23 -7.62 -11.40
CA SER A 17 -2.30 -8.66 -10.36
C SER A 17 -3.71 -9.24 -10.27
N SER A 18 -3.91 -10.47 -10.75
CA SER A 18 -5.16 -11.23 -10.58
C SER A 18 -5.33 -11.84 -9.18
N LYS A 19 -4.39 -11.60 -8.26
CA LYS A 19 -4.41 -12.19 -6.92
C LYS A 19 -5.39 -11.45 -6.00
N PRO A 20 -6.23 -12.18 -5.24
CA PRO A 20 -7.18 -11.58 -4.30
C PRO A 20 -6.51 -10.97 -3.06
N GLN A 21 -5.28 -11.37 -2.75
CA GLN A 21 -4.47 -10.84 -1.65
C GLN A 21 -3.04 -10.58 -2.11
N LEU A 22 -2.44 -9.53 -1.58
CA LEU A 22 -1.02 -9.24 -1.76
C LEU A 22 -0.15 -10.24 -0.97
N THR A 23 1.01 -10.63 -1.50
CA THR A 23 2.02 -11.32 -0.69
C THR A 23 2.82 -10.33 0.16
N VAL A 24 3.54 -10.83 1.16
CA VAL A 24 4.47 -10.02 1.99
C VAL A 24 5.47 -9.27 1.11
N GLU A 25 6.06 -9.92 0.11
CA GLU A 25 7.03 -9.30 -0.80
C GLU A 25 6.40 -8.15 -1.59
N GLN A 26 5.15 -8.31 -2.05
CA GLN A 26 4.44 -7.24 -2.76
C GLN A 26 4.17 -6.04 -1.83
N LEU A 27 3.83 -6.30 -0.57
CA LEU A 27 3.67 -5.26 0.44
C LEU A 27 4.97 -4.54 0.76
N THR A 28 6.10 -5.26 0.83
CA THR A 28 7.42 -4.66 1.00
C THR A 28 7.76 -3.73 -0.17
N ILE A 29 7.45 -4.13 -1.42
CA ILE A 29 7.65 -3.29 -2.61
C ILE A 29 6.80 -2.01 -2.53
N ILE A 30 5.53 -2.14 -2.16
CA ILE A 30 4.60 -1.00 -1.98
C ILE A 30 5.11 -0.07 -0.88
N HIS A 31 5.58 -0.62 0.25
CA HIS A 31 6.13 0.16 1.36
C HIS A 31 7.37 0.96 0.93
N ASN A 32 8.28 0.35 0.18
CA ASN A 32 9.46 1.02 -0.32
C ASN A 32 9.11 2.15 -1.30
N HIS A 33 8.15 1.92 -2.20
CA HIS A 33 7.68 2.97 -3.12
C HIS A 33 6.97 4.12 -2.38
N LEU A 34 6.19 3.82 -1.34
CA LEU A 34 5.53 4.83 -0.52
C LEU A 34 6.56 5.72 0.20
N LYS A 35 7.61 5.12 0.80
CA LYS A 35 8.72 5.86 1.43
C LYS A 35 9.44 6.79 0.46
N LEU A 36 9.64 6.34 -0.78
CA LEU A 36 10.24 7.17 -1.83
C LEU A 36 9.33 8.35 -2.21
N ALA A 37 8.02 8.11 -2.31
CA ALA A 37 7.05 9.16 -2.62
C ALA A 37 6.98 10.23 -1.52
N GLU A 38 7.00 9.82 -0.25
CA GLU A 38 7.01 10.74 0.90
C GLU A 38 8.28 11.59 0.94
N THR A 39 9.44 10.99 0.70
CA THR A 39 10.73 11.68 0.71
C THR A 39 10.77 12.84 -0.29
N VAL A 40 10.09 12.67 -1.43
CA VAL A 40 10.04 13.66 -2.51
C VAL A 40 8.90 14.68 -2.32
N SER A 41 7.78 14.26 -1.74
CA SER A 41 6.54 15.05 -1.69
C SER A 41 6.31 15.79 -0.37
N GLY A 42 7.05 15.47 0.69
CA GLY A 42 7.03 16.17 1.98
C GLY A 42 5.82 15.91 2.89
N SER A 43 4.61 15.63 2.37
CA SER A 43 3.43 15.33 3.20
C SER A 43 2.43 14.35 2.57
N ALA A 44 2.23 13.18 3.20
CA ALA A 44 1.26 12.18 2.76
C ALA A 44 -0.19 12.68 2.85
N SER A 45 -1.02 12.36 1.86
CA SER A 45 -2.48 12.55 1.92
C SER A 45 -3.13 11.55 2.89
N GLY A 46 -4.40 11.74 3.27
CA GLY A 46 -5.08 10.91 4.27
C GLY A 46 -5.02 9.40 3.99
N PHE A 47 -5.25 8.98 2.74
CA PHE A 47 -5.12 7.58 2.31
C PHE A 47 -3.68 7.06 2.47
N LEU A 48 -2.68 7.84 2.02
CA LEU A 48 -1.28 7.43 2.07
C LEU A 48 -0.77 7.33 3.52
N LEU A 49 -1.27 8.18 4.41
CA LEU A 49 -0.98 8.10 5.84
C LEU A 49 -1.54 6.82 6.46
N GLN A 50 -2.79 6.45 6.13
CA GLN A 50 -3.40 5.19 6.59
C GLN A 50 -2.66 3.96 6.04
N LEU A 51 -2.33 3.97 4.74
CA LEU A 51 -1.56 2.91 4.11
C LEU A 51 -0.20 2.73 4.80
N LYS A 52 0.50 3.83 5.07
CA LYS A 52 1.76 3.81 5.82
C LYS A 52 1.60 3.24 7.23
N GLN A 53 0.55 3.60 7.96
CA GLN A 53 0.32 3.07 9.30
C GLN A 53 0.13 1.55 9.30
N HIS A 54 -0.62 1.02 8.33
CA HIS A 54 -0.79 -0.43 8.19
C HIS A 54 0.50 -1.13 7.72
N LEU A 55 1.25 -0.52 6.80
CA LEU A 55 2.53 -1.08 6.33
C LEU A 55 3.61 -1.07 7.41
N ASN A 56 3.67 -0.04 8.25
CA ASN A 56 4.56 -0.02 9.40
C ASN A 56 4.19 -1.07 10.45
N HIS A 57 2.91 -1.43 10.57
CA HIS A 57 2.51 -2.54 11.44
C HIS A 57 3.02 -3.88 10.90
N LEU A 58 3.12 -4.09 9.58
CA LEU A 58 3.64 -5.35 9.02
C LEU A 58 5.05 -5.66 9.52
N ASP A 59 5.89 -4.65 9.70
CA ASP A 59 7.28 -4.81 10.16
C ASP A 59 7.39 -5.33 11.61
N VAL A 60 6.32 -5.23 12.42
CA VAL A 60 6.29 -5.60 13.84
C VAL A 60 5.22 -6.65 14.19
N THR A 61 4.46 -7.13 13.21
CA THR A 61 3.35 -8.05 13.44
C THR A 61 3.83 -9.51 13.50
N SER A 62 3.29 -10.27 14.47
CA SER A 62 3.57 -11.70 14.61
C SER A 62 3.03 -12.50 13.42
N SER A 63 3.58 -13.70 13.16
CA SER A 63 3.18 -14.52 12.01
C SER A 63 1.67 -14.85 11.98
N ASP A 64 1.02 -14.97 13.13
CA ASP A 64 -0.40 -15.34 13.24
C ASP A 64 -1.34 -14.18 12.87
N ASP A 65 -0.89 -12.94 13.09
CA ASP A 65 -1.66 -11.72 12.78
C ASP A 65 -1.35 -11.17 11.37
N LEU A 66 -0.30 -11.70 10.74
CA LEU A 66 0.22 -11.22 9.46
C LEU A 66 -0.79 -11.38 8.32
N GLU A 67 -1.44 -12.53 8.20
CA GLU A 67 -2.46 -12.76 7.14
C GLU A 67 -3.65 -11.81 7.26
N THR A 68 -4.10 -11.54 8.49
CA THR A 68 -5.21 -10.61 8.74
C THR A 68 -4.82 -9.18 8.36
N LEU A 69 -3.59 -8.77 8.71
CA LEU A 69 -3.08 -7.46 8.35
C LEU A 69 -2.90 -7.30 6.83
N ILE A 70 -2.40 -8.32 6.15
CA ILE A 70 -2.30 -8.38 4.68
C ILE A 70 -3.67 -8.20 4.03
N ALA A 71 -4.69 -8.90 4.53
CA ALA A 71 -6.05 -8.79 4.01
C ALA A 71 -6.63 -7.38 4.22
N LEU A 72 -6.39 -6.76 5.38
CA LEU A 72 -6.78 -5.38 5.69
C LEU A 72 -6.13 -4.36 4.77
N VAL A 73 -4.81 -4.46 4.57
CA VAL A 73 -4.06 -3.58 3.66
C VAL A 73 -4.57 -3.72 2.25
N THR A 74 -4.74 -4.95 1.77
CA THR A 74 -5.23 -5.22 0.41
C THR A 74 -6.61 -4.62 0.19
N LYS A 75 -7.53 -4.80 1.15
CA LYS A 75 -8.87 -4.21 1.10
C LYS A 75 -8.81 -2.68 1.10
N SER A 76 -7.99 -2.09 1.97
CA SER A 76 -7.83 -0.63 2.06
C SER A 76 -7.33 -0.04 0.74
N ILE A 77 -6.35 -0.67 0.11
CA ILE A 77 -5.86 -0.24 -1.21
C ILE A 77 -6.98 -0.33 -2.24
N ASN A 78 -7.63 -1.49 -2.39
CA ASN A 78 -8.69 -1.69 -3.38
C ASN A 78 -9.82 -0.65 -3.24
N CYS A 79 -10.32 -0.41 -2.02
CA CYS A 79 -11.39 0.57 -1.81
C CYS A 79 -10.98 2.01 -2.19
N ASN A 80 -9.73 2.40 -1.93
CA ASN A 80 -9.25 3.74 -2.29
C ASN A 80 -8.95 3.86 -3.79
N MET A 81 -8.47 2.79 -4.42
CA MET A 81 -8.27 2.75 -5.87
C MET A 81 -9.60 2.81 -6.64
N ASP A 82 -10.63 2.11 -6.17
CA ASP A 82 -11.98 2.22 -6.75
C ASP A 82 -12.54 3.64 -6.64
N SER A 83 -12.16 4.39 -5.61
CA SER A 83 -12.58 5.80 -5.43
C SER A 83 -11.80 6.79 -6.30
N LEU A 84 -10.68 6.37 -6.89
CA LEU A 84 -9.84 7.17 -7.79
C LEU A 84 -10.18 6.93 -9.28
N ARG A 85 -11.01 5.93 -9.59
CA ARG A 85 -11.50 5.60 -10.94
C ARG A 85 -12.83 6.27 -11.23
#